data_AF-A0A5B2YYG5-F1
#
_entry.id   AF-A0A5B2YYG5-F1
#
_cell.length_a   1.000
_cell.length_b   1.000
_cell.length_c   1.000
_cell.angle_alpha   90.00
_cell.angle_beta   90.00
_cell.angle_gamma   90.00
#
_symmetry.space_group_name_H-M   'P 1'
#
loop_
_entity.id
_entity.type
_entity.pdbx_description
1 polymer ?
#
loop_
_entity_poly.entity_id
_entity_poly.type
_entity_poly.pdbx_seq_one_letter_code
_entity_poly.pdbx_strand_id
1 'polypeptide(L)'
;MVEKNTNIPTKHLFLPSEKFWWEIRSRNNVRIYFIDEKGEFCSCMGYYFNYKRNEGCYHLEKIKMYVELGKYRTIVYRDEDYSEFAKKIVNETINELRRSSNI
;
A
#
# COMPACT_ATOMS: atom_id res chain seq x y z
N MET A 1 27.19 -8.55 -3.54
CA MET A 1 26.41 -7.38 -3.12
C MET A 1 24.95 -7.80 -3.16
N VAL A 2 24.34 -8.11 -2.00
CA VAL A 2 22.95 -8.54 -1.94
C VAL A 2 22.09 -7.28 -2.02
N GLU A 3 21.43 -7.04 -3.15
CA GLU A 3 20.39 -6.01 -3.24
C GLU A 3 19.37 -6.27 -2.13
N LYS A 4 19.31 -5.37 -1.15
CA LYS A 4 18.28 -5.38 -0.10
C LYS A 4 16.93 -5.22 -0.80
N ASN A 5 16.27 -6.35 -1.05
CA ASN A 5 14.99 -6.43 -1.77
C ASN A 5 13.84 -5.97 -0.86
N THR A 6 13.89 -4.73 -0.39
CA THR A 6 13.03 -4.19 0.68
C THR A 6 11.65 -3.74 0.21
N ASN A 7 11.35 -3.88 -1.09
CA ASN A 7 10.11 -3.40 -1.70
C ASN A 7 9.10 -4.51 -2.03
N ILE A 8 9.30 -5.72 -1.50
CA ILE A 8 8.35 -6.83 -1.65
C ILE A 8 7.03 -6.45 -0.93
N PRO A 9 5.88 -6.47 -1.63
CA PRO A 9 4.59 -6.13 -1.03
C PRO A 9 4.17 -7.08 0.10
N THR A 10 3.42 -6.55 1.05
CA THR A 10 2.78 -7.33 2.12
C THR A 10 1.26 -7.25 1.99
N LYS A 11 0.58 -8.38 1.92
CA LYS A 11 -0.87 -8.50 2.01
C LYS A 11 -1.29 -8.60 3.47
N HIS A 12 -2.09 -7.66 3.94
CA HIS A 12 -2.73 -7.72 5.26
C HIS A 12 -4.14 -8.27 5.07
N LEU A 13 -4.33 -9.57 5.31
CA LEU A 13 -5.59 -10.29 5.10
C LEU A 13 -6.36 -10.41 6.42
N PHE A 14 -7.64 -10.10 6.39
CA PHE A 14 -8.56 -10.18 7.53
C PHE A 14 -9.55 -11.32 7.28
N LEU A 15 -9.70 -12.19 8.27
CA LEU A 15 -10.62 -13.33 8.23
C LEU A 15 -11.68 -13.21 9.32
N PRO A 16 -12.92 -13.68 9.08
CA PRO A 16 -13.35 -14.43 7.89
C PRO A 16 -13.80 -13.58 6.69
N SER A 17 -13.85 -12.25 6.79
CA SER A 17 -14.40 -11.40 5.70
C SER A 17 -13.61 -11.39 4.40
N GLU A 18 -12.38 -11.91 4.41
CA GLU A 18 -11.43 -11.86 3.29
C GLU A 18 -11.12 -10.43 2.81
N LYS A 19 -11.35 -9.42 3.66
CA LYS A 19 -10.88 -8.06 3.40
C LYS A 19 -9.36 -8.07 3.40
N PHE A 20 -8.76 -7.25 2.56
CA PHE A 20 -7.31 -7.09 2.59
C PHE A 20 -6.86 -5.71 2.14
N TRP A 21 -5.66 -5.36 2.58
CA TRP A 21 -4.92 -4.19 2.13
C TRP A 21 -3.51 -4.61 1.74
N TRP A 22 -2.99 -4.00 0.69
CA TRP A 22 -1.59 -4.16 0.31
C TRP A 22 -0.75 -3.05 0.94
N GLU A 23 0.40 -3.40 1.52
CA GLU A 23 1.45 -2.48 1.96
C GLU A 23 2.65 -2.58 1.00
N ILE A 24 3.09 -1.46 0.44
CA ILE A 24 4.32 -1.38 -0.35
C ILE A 24 5.17 -0.19 0.11
N ARG A 25 6.50 -0.37 0.10
CA ARG A 25 7.45 0.70 0.48
C ARG A 25 8.03 1.40 -0.74
N SER A 26 8.33 2.69 -0.59
CA SER A 26 9.10 3.46 -1.57
C SER A 26 10.49 2.85 -1.76
N ARG A 27 11.14 3.17 -2.89
CA ARG A 27 12.47 2.60 -3.23
C ARG A 27 13.53 2.77 -2.14
N ASN A 28 13.46 3.86 -1.38
CA ASN A 28 14.36 4.19 -0.28
C ASN A 28 13.83 3.74 1.10
N ASN A 29 12.70 3.02 1.17
CA ASN A 29 11.99 2.60 2.39
C ASN A 29 11.54 3.73 3.32
N VAL A 30 11.51 4.98 2.84
CA VAL A 30 11.13 6.14 3.66
C VAL A 30 9.61 6.27 3.76
N ARG A 31 8.86 5.79 2.77
CA ARG A 31 7.40 5.91 2.70
C ARG A 31 6.73 4.55 2.58
N ILE A 32 5.57 4.45 3.20
CA ILE A 32 4.68 3.29 3.12
C ILE A 32 3.43 3.74 2.37
N TYR A 33 3.02 2.94 1.40
CA TYR A 33 1.80 3.15 0.64
C TYR A 33 0.86 1.98 0.85
N PHE A 34 -0.41 2.30 1.11
CA PHE A 34 -1.47 1.33 1.22
C PHE A 34 -2.31 1.32 -0.05
N ILE A 35 -2.68 0.13 -0.50
CA ILE A 35 -3.37 -0.08 -1.76
C ILE A 35 -4.59 -0.98 -1.51
N ASP A 36 -5.74 -0.52 -1.98
CA ASP A 36 -6.93 -1.34 -2.17
C ASP A 36 -7.01 -1.67 -3.66
N GLU A 37 -6.63 -2.89 -4.00
CA GLU A 37 -6.63 -3.36 -5.38
C GLU A 37 -8.05 -3.48 -5.96
N LYS A 38 -9.05 -3.80 -5.12
CA LYS A 38 -10.45 -3.96 -5.58
C LYS A 38 -11.07 -2.59 -5.88
N GLY A 39 -10.77 -1.60 -5.05
CA GLY A 39 -11.20 -0.21 -5.23
C GLY A 39 -10.32 0.62 -6.17
N GLU A 40 -9.30 0.00 -6.79
CA GLU A 40 -8.25 0.66 -7.59
C GLU A 40 -7.64 1.90 -6.91
N PHE A 41 -7.48 1.85 -5.59
CA PHE A 41 -7.01 2.97 -4.78
C PHE A 41 -5.56 2.77 -4.32
N CYS A 42 -4.79 3.85 -4.30
CA CYS A 42 -3.48 3.90 -3.67
C CYS A 42 -3.33 5.16 -2.81
N SER A 43 -2.78 5.04 -1.62
CA SER A 43 -2.58 6.16 -0.69
C SER A 43 -1.48 7.14 -1.12
N CYS A 44 -0.74 6.88 -2.20
CA CYS A 44 0.35 7.76 -2.61
C CYS A 44 -0.17 9.07 -3.23
N MET A 45 0.59 10.16 -3.08
CA MET A 45 0.26 11.45 -3.71
C MET A 45 0.08 11.36 -5.23
N GLY A 46 0.86 10.50 -5.89
CA GLY A 46 0.76 10.28 -7.34
C GLY A 46 -0.64 9.83 -7.77
N TYR A 47 -1.29 8.97 -6.99
CA TYR A 47 -2.66 8.54 -7.27
C TYR A 47 -3.62 9.74 -7.28
N TYR A 48 -3.56 10.61 -6.27
CA TYR A 48 -4.44 11.78 -6.18
C TYR A 48 -4.22 12.79 -7.32
N PHE A 49 -2.97 13.05 -7.71
CA PHE A 49 -2.67 13.99 -8.79
C PHE A 49 -2.97 13.41 -10.18
N ASN A 50 -2.67 12.12 -10.38
CA ASN A 50 -2.85 11.45 -11.66
C ASN A 50 -4.29 11.00 -11.91
N TYR A 51 -5.13 10.89 -10.87
CA TYR A 51 -6.55 10.59 -11.02
C TYR A 51 -7.25 11.57 -11.98
N LYS A 52 -6.90 12.86 -11.90
CA LYS A 52 -7.44 13.87 -12.82
C LYS A 52 -6.93 13.75 -14.26
N ARG A 53 -5.81 13.06 -14.48
CA ARG A 53 -5.16 12.89 -15.78
C ARG A 53 -5.43 11.53 -16.41
N ASN A 54 -6.14 10.64 -15.71
CA ASN A 54 -6.37 9.25 -16.13
C ASN A 54 -5.06 8.47 -16.40
N GLU A 55 -3.97 8.86 -15.75
CA GLU A 55 -2.61 8.28 -15.95
C GLU A 55 -2.33 7.09 -15.00
N GLY A 56 -3.32 6.68 -14.20
CA GLY A 56 -3.20 5.56 -13.27
C GLY A 56 -2.16 5.78 -12.15
N CYS A 57 -1.89 4.71 -11.40
CA CYS A 57 -0.85 4.69 -10.36
C CYS A 57 0.09 3.52 -10.57
N TYR A 58 1.38 3.81 -10.72
CA TYR A 58 2.41 2.78 -10.91
C TYR A 58 2.46 1.74 -9.76
N HIS A 59 1.99 2.09 -8.57
CA HIS A 59 1.92 1.14 -7.46
C HIS A 59 0.85 0.06 -7.68
N LEU A 60 -0.28 0.40 -8.29
CA LEU A 60 -1.33 -0.57 -8.64
C LEU A 60 -0.79 -1.58 -9.65
N GLU A 61 -0.13 -1.11 -10.70
CA GLU A 61 0.51 -1.96 -11.72
C GLU A 61 1.57 -2.87 -11.09
N LYS A 62 2.39 -2.31 -10.19
CA LYS A 62 3.42 -3.06 -9.48
C LYS A 62 2.82 -4.17 -8.62
N ILE A 63 1.72 -3.92 -7.90
CA ILE A 63 1.03 -4.97 -7.13
C ILE A 63 0.56 -6.09 -8.05
N LYS A 64 -0.10 -5.78 -9.17
CA LYS A 64 -0.55 -6.78 -10.16
C LYS A 64 0.60 -7.68 -10.61
N MET A 65 1.75 -7.09 -10.97
CA MET A 65 2.96 -7.83 -11.34
C MET A 65 3.47 -8.75 -10.21
N TYR A 66 3.50 -8.28 -8.96
CA TYR A 66 3.97 -9.11 -7.83
C TYR A 66 3.00 -10.25 -7.49
N VAL A 67 1.70 -10.04 -7.68
CA VAL A 67 0.67 -11.08 -7.55
C VAL A 67 0.88 -12.16 -8.61
N GLU A 68 1.04 -11.78 -9.88
CA GLU A 68 1.31 -12.70 -10.99
C GLU A 68 2.60 -13.51 -10.77
N LEU A 69 3.64 -12.87 -10.22
CA LEU A 69 4.91 -13.52 -9.91
C LEU A 69 4.89 -14.34 -8.60
N GLY A 70 3.81 -14.32 -7.82
CA GLY A 70 3.73 -14.97 -6.50
C GLY A 70 4.74 -14.42 -5.48
N LYS A 71 5.21 -13.17 -5.65
CA LYS A 71 6.31 -12.57 -4.88
C LYS A 71 5.79 -11.55 -3.86
N TYR A 72 5.07 -12.01 -2.86
CA TYR A 72 4.58 -11.15 -1.78
C TYR A 72 4.55 -11.91 -0.45
N ARG A 73 4.46 -11.16 0.65
CA ARG A 73 4.21 -11.73 1.98
C ARG A 73 2.73 -11.61 2.31
N THR A 74 2.22 -12.50 3.15
CA THR A 74 0.87 -12.38 3.72
C THR A 74 0.96 -12.37 5.24
N ILE A 75 0.24 -11.46 5.87
CA ILE A 75 0.00 -11.42 7.31
C ILE A 75 -1.51 -11.54 7.49
N VAL A 76 -1.92 -12.47 8.36
CA VAL A 76 -3.34 -12.77 8.62
C VAL A 76 -3.73 -12.14 9.95
N TYR A 77 -4.87 -11.48 9.96
CA TYR A 77 -5.50 -10.81 11.09
C TYR A 77 -6.92 -11.34 11.27
N ARG A 78 -7.49 -11.09 12.44
CA ARG A 78 -8.93 -11.28 12.66
C ARG A 78 -9.68 -10.03 12.23
N ASP A 79 -10.92 -10.19 11.79
CA ASP A 79 -11.76 -9.07 11.34
C ASP A 79 -11.93 -7.98 12.42
N GLU A 80 -11.92 -8.33 13.71
CA GLU A 80 -12.03 -7.36 14.81
C GLU A 80 -10.85 -6.37 14.83
N ASP A 81 -9.69 -6.78 14.31
CA ASP A 81 -8.48 -5.97 14.24
C ASP A 81 -8.52 -4.96 13.06
N TYR A 82 -9.53 -5.05 12.17
CA TYR A 82 -9.63 -4.22 10.97
C TYR A 82 -9.74 -2.72 11.27
N SER A 83 -10.56 -2.36 12.28
CA SER A 83 -10.76 -0.95 12.63
C SER A 83 -9.45 -0.29 13.09
N GLU A 84 -8.65 -1.00 13.88
CA GLU A 84 -7.37 -0.50 14.34
C GLU A 84 -6.35 -0.41 13.20
N PHE A 85 -6.34 -1.40 12.30
CA PHE A 85 -5.52 -1.34 11.10
C PHE A 85 -5.90 -0.16 10.19
N ALA A 86 -7.19 0.10 9.98
CA ALA A 86 -7.65 1.23 9.17
C ALA A 86 -7.18 2.58 9.75
N LYS A 87 -7.22 2.75 11.08
CA LYS A 87 -6.66 3.94 11.73
C LYS A 87 -5.16 4.09 11.46
N LYS A 88 -4.40 2.99 11.48
CA LYS A 88 -2.97 3.00 11.10
C LYS A 88 -2.78 3.53 9.67
N ILE A 89 -3.56 3.07 8.70
CA ILE A 89 -3.48 3.56 7.31
C ILE A 89 -3.69 5.08 7.26
N VAL A 90 -4.74 5.59 7.92
CA VAL A 90 -5.06 7.03 7.94
C VAL A 90 -3.92 7.82 8.58
N ASN A 91 -3.40 7.36 9.73
CA ASN A 91 -2.30 8.03 10.42
C ASN A 91 -1.02 8.08 9.58
N GLU A 92 -0.65 6.98 8.92
CA GLU A 92 0.51 6.95 8.02
C GLU A 92 0.33 7.87 6.82
N THR A 93 -0.87 7.90 6.24
CA THR A 93 -1.20 8.79 5.11
C THR A 93 -1.10 10.27 5.53
N ILE A 94 -1.66 10.64 6.69
CA ILE A 94 -1.54 12.00 7.25
C ILE A 94 -0.07 12.36 7.49
N ASN A 95 0.71 11.43 8.04
CA ASN A 95 2.14 11.65 8.28
C ASN A 95 2.93 11.82 6.97
N GLU A 96 2.55 11.13 5.89
CA GLU A 96 3.14 11.36 4.56
C GLU A 96 2.83 12.76 4.03
N LEU A 97 1.58 13.21 4.17
CA LEU A 97 1.16 14.56 3.75
C LEU A 97 1.95 15.62 4.50
N ARG A 98 2.07 15.51 5.82
CA ARG A 98 2.85 16.45 6.65
C ARG A 98 4.31 16.53 6.21
N ARG A 99 4.94 15.40 5.89
CA ARG A 99 6.33 15.38 5.39
C ARG A 99 6.49 16.03 4.02
N SER A 100 5.41 16.06 3.22
CA SER A 100 5.43 16.66 1.88
C SER A 100 5.13 18.16 1.92
N SER A 101 4.51 18.68 2.99
CA SER A 101 4.20 20.11 3.18
C SER A 101 5.29 20.93 3.89
N ASN A 102 6.31 20.29 4.46
CA ASN A 102 7.47 20.97 5.05
C ASN A 102 8.53 21.27 3.97
N ILE A 103 8.15 22.05 2.96
CA ILE A 103 9.04 22.68 1.97
C ILE A 103 9.29 24.11 2.41
#